data_AF-A0A820PFZ6-F1
#
_entry.id   AF-A0A820PFZ6-F1
#
_cell.length_a   1.000
_cell.length_b   1.000
_cell.length_c   1.000
_cell.angle_alpha   90.00
_cell.angle_beta   90.00
_cell.angle_gamma   90.00
#
_symmetry.space_group_name_H-M   'P 1'
#
loop_
_entity.id
_entity.type
_entity.pdbx_description
1 polymer ?
#
loop_
_entity_poly.entity_id
_entity_poly.type
_entity_poly.pdbx_seq_one_letter_code
_entity_poly.pdbx_strand_id
1 'polypeptide(L)'
;YNNYKFGQTENETLVDDVILPKWAQTPEDFIRMNRAALESEFVSSHLHQWIDLIFGYKQRGPEAIRAINVFYYLTYEGAVNLDSIMNPVDRAAIEKQIKRFGQVPSQLLTEPHPPRNSAAPTVSDKLIF
;
A
#
# COMPACT_ATOMS: atom_id res chain seq x y z
N TYR A 1 -9.01 -26.69 -8.56
CA TYR A 1 -7.54 -26.81 -8.63
C TYR A 1 -7.12 -26.97 -10.07
N ASN A 2 -6.19 -26.14 -10.53
CA ASN A 2 -5.76 -26.11 -11.95
C ASN A 2 -4.59 -27.08 -12.23
N ASN A 3 -4.06 -27.76 -11.20
CA ASN A 3 -3.00 -28.77 -11.28
C ASN A 3 -1.78 -28.33 -12.12
N TYR A 4 -1.37 -27.07 -11.93
CA TYR A 4 -0.18 -26.55 -12.60
C TYR A 4 1.09 -27.21 -12.06
N LYS A 5 2.07 -27.38 -12.93
CA LYS A 5 3.40 -27.88 -12.54
C LYS A 5 4.33 -26.69 -12.31
N PHE A 6 4.54 -26.32 -11.05
CA PHE A 6 5.41 -25.20 -10.67
C PHE A 6 6.89 -25.58 -10.52
N GLY A 7 7.22 -26.86 -10.62
CA GLY A 7 8.58 -27.36 -10.52
C GLY A 7 9.01 -27.66 -9.09
N GLN A 8 10.32 -27.67 -8.86
CA GLN A 8 10.94 -27.93 -7.56
C GLN A 8 11.90 -26.81 -7.21
N THR A 9 12.03 -26.54 -5.92
CA THR A 9 13.07 -25.65 -5.38
C THR A 9 14.44 -26.30 -5.48
N GLU A 10 15.50 -25.50 -5.27
CA GLU A 10 16.89 -26.02 -5.18
C GLU A 10 17.07 -27.05 -4.06
N ASN A 11 16.23 -26.98 -3.02
CA ASN A 11 16.20 -27.95 -1.92
C ASN A 11 15.32 -29.17 -2.22
N GLU A 12 15.05 -29.45 -3.50
CA GLU A 12 14.23 -30.58 -3.99
C GLU A 12 12.79 -30.61 -3.46
N THR A 13 12.31 -29.50 -2.88
CA THR A 13 10.92 -29.39 -2.42
C THR A 13 10.03 -29.05 -3.61
N LEU A 14 9.02 -29.88 -3.85
CA LEU A 14 7.99 -29.63 -4.87
C LEU A 14 7.22 -28.35 -4.54
N VAL A 15 7.09 -27.47 -5.53
CA VAL A 15 6.29 -26.26 -5.42
C VAL A 15 4.87 -26.60 -5.82
N ASP A 16 3.93 -26.37 -4.91
CA ASP A 16 2.50 -26.59 -5.11
C ASP A 16 1.71 -25.51 -4.37
N ASP A 17 0.64 -25.87 -3.65
CA ASP A 17 -0.13 -24.96 -2.80
C ASP A 17 0.76 -24.14 -1.84
N VAL A 18 0.32 -22.90 -1.60
CA VAL A 18 0.98 -21.99 -0.67
C VAL A 18 1.01 -22.63 0.72
N ILE A 19 2.21 -22.69 1.31
CA ILE A 19 2.40 -23.18 2.68
C ILE A 19 1.72 -22.21 3.65
N LEU A 20 0.68 -22.70 4.32
CA LEU A 20 -0.10 -21.90 5.27
C LEU A 20 0.62 -21.78 6.62
N PRO A 21 0.42 -20.67 7.35
CA PRO A 21 0.87 -20.57 8.73
C PRO A 21 0.16 -21.60 9.61
N LYS A 22 0.80 -22.01 10.71
CA LYS A 22 0.32 -23.10 11.61
C LYS A 22 -1.11 -22.92 12.16
N TRP A 23 -1.63 -21.70 12.16
CA TRP A 23 -2.98 -21.38 12.65
C TRP A 23 -4.08 -21.51 11.58
N ALA A 24 -3.73 -21.70 10.31
CA ALA A 24 -4.68 -21.91 9.22
C ALA A 24 -4.57 -23.34 8.68
N GLN A 25 -5.66 -24.10 8.76
CA GLN A 25 -5.71 -25.46 8.21
C GLN A 25 -6.06 -25.46 6.72
N THR A 26 -6.81 -24.45 6.28
CA THR A 26 -7.22 -24.28 4.89
C THR A 26 -6.99 -22.84 4.41
N PRO A 27 -6.95 -22.58 3.09
CA PRO A 27 -6.89 -21.22 2.55
C PRO A 27 -8.05 -20.33 3.03
N GLU A 28 -9.23 -20.92 3.25
CA GLU A 28 -10.40 -20.21 3.77
C GLU A 28 -10.19 -19.75 5.22
N ASP A 29 -9.57 -20.57 6.08
CA ASP A 29 -9.18 -20.16 7.42
C ASP A 29 -8.16 -19.01 7.40
N PHE A 30 -7.19 -19.10 6.50
CA PHE A 30 -6.20 -18.04 6.29
C PHE A 30 -6.87 -16.71 5.93
N ILE A 31 -7.78 -16.72 4.95
CA ILE A 31 -8.51 -15.52 4.51
C ILE A 31 -9.43 -15.01 5.63
N ARG A 32 -10.18 -15.90 6.28
CA ARG A 32 -11.11 -15.55 7.36
C ARG A 32 -10.41 -14.86 8.51
N MET A 33 -9.26 -15.37 8.95
CA MET A 33 -8.51 -14.77 10.06
C MET A 33 -7.88 -13.43 9.66
N ASN A 34 -7.32 -13.32 8.45
CA ASN A 34 -6.79 -12.04 7.96
C ASN A 34 -7.89 -10.98 7.87
N ARG A 35 -9.09 -11.34 7.43
CA ARG A 35 -10.25 -10.44 7.43
C ARG A 35 -10.64 -10.05 8.87
N ALA A 36 -10.70 -11.00 9.80
CA ALA A 36 -11.01 -10.70 11.20
C ALA A 36 -9.97 -9.77 11.83
N ALA A 37 -8.68 -9.93 11.49
CA ALA A 37 -7.62 -9.02 11.92
C ALA A 37 -7.76 -7.62 11.31
N LEU A 38 -8.06 -7.53 10.00
CA LEU A 38 -8.29 -6.28 9.30
C LEU A 38 -9.48 -5.49 9.88
N GLU A 39 -10.55 -6.17 10.27
CA GLU A 39 -11.76 -5.57 10.85
C GLU A 39 -11.67 -5.38 12.37
N SER A 40 -10.54 -5.70 12.99
CA SER A 40 -10.36 -5.55 14.44
C SER A 40 -10.34 -4.08 14.88
N GLU A 41 -10.64 -3.83 16.16
CA GLU A 41 -10.50 -2.50 16.75
C GLU A 41 -9.06 -1.97 16.70
N PHE A 42 -8.09 -2.87 16.80
CA PHE A 42 -6.68 -2.50 16.68
C PHE A 42 -6.38 -1.88 15.31
N VAL A 43 -6.79 -2.53 14.22
CA VAL A 43 -6.60 -1.98 12.88
C VAL A 43 -7.47 -0.75 12.67
N SER A 44 -8.74 -0.80 13.07
CA SER A 44 -9.68 0.32 12.93
C SER A 44 -9.17 1.62 13.56
N SER A 45 -8.55 1.54 14.73
CA SER A 45 -7.99 2.71 15.43
C SER A 45 -6.70 3.25 14.80
N HIS A 46 -5.99 2.48 13.97
CA HIS A 46 -4.68 2.86 13.42
C HIS A 46 -4.62 2.95 11.88
N LEU A 47 -5.64 2.46 11.16
CA LEU A 47 -5.61 2.36 9.70
C LEU A 47 -5.39 3.70 9.01
N HIS A 48 -5.89 4.79 9.61
CA HIS A 48 -5.66 6.17 9.13
C HIS A 48 -4.18 6.50 8.95
N GLN A 49 -3.28 5.95 9.78
CA GLN A 49 -1.83 6.17 9.68
C GLN A 49 -1.23 5.44 8.48
N TRP A 50 -1.77 4.27 8.12
CA TRP A 50 -1.38 3.58 6.88
C TRP A 50 -1.91 4.33 5.65
N ILE A 51 -3.13 4.87 5.73
CA ILE A 51 -3.69 5.73 4.68
C ILE A 51 -2.79 6.97 4.49
N ASP A 52 -2.28 7.57 5.57
CA ASP A 52 -1.36 8.70 5.49
C ASP A 52 -0.07 8.37 4.72
N LEU A 53 0.44 7.13 4.82
CA LEU A 53 1.63 6.67 4.10
C LEU A 53 1.35 6.46 2.61
N ILE A 54 0.22 5.83 2.28
CA ILE A 54 -0.05 5.40 0.90
C ILE A 54 -0.75 6.48 0.08
N PHE A 55 -1.66 7.24 0.68
CA PHE A 55 -2.52 8.22 -0.01
C PHE A 55 -2.48 9.62 0.62
N GLY A 56 -1.97 9.76 1.85
CA GLY A 56 -2.03 11.02 2.58
C GLY A 56 -0.72 11.79 2.62
N TYR A 57 -0.59 12.65 3.62
CA TYR A 57 0.48 13.65 3.72
C TYR A 57 1.88 13.06 3.93
N LYS A 58 2.00 11.78 4.32
CA LYS A 58 3.29 11.08 4.49
C LYS A 58 3.75 10.32 3.24
N GLN A 59 3.05 10.46 2.11
CA GLN A 59 3.46 9.83 0.85
C GLN A 59 4.70 10.48 0.22
N ARG A 60 4.87 11.80 0.40
CA ARG A 60 5.94 12.60 -0.23
C ARG A 60 6.48 13.67 0.73
N GLY A 61 7.56 14.34 0.32
CA GLY A 61 8.14 15.46 1.07
C GLY A 61 8.84 15.04 2.38
N PRO A 62 9.09 16.01 3.29
CA PRO A 62 9.80 15.75 4.54
C PRO A 62 9.17 14.68 5.42
N GLU A 63 7.83 14.56 5.39
CA GLU A 63 7.10 13.56 6.17
C GLU A 63 7.38 12.13 5.72
N ALA A 64 7.50 11.91 4.40
CA ALA A 64 7.87 10.62 3.86
C ALA A 64 9.28 10.21 4.30
N ILE A 65 10.23 11.16 4.36
CA ILE A 65 11.59 10.91 4.85
C ILE A 65 11.55 10.52 6.33
N ARG A 66 10.81 11.31 7.15
CA ARG A 66 10.64 11.04 8.59
C ARG A 66 10.00 9.68 8.86
N ALA A 67 9.08 9.24 7.99
CA ALA A 67 8.39 7.96 8.08
C ALA A 67 9.11 6.80 7.37
N ILE A 68 10.26 7.03 6.74
CA ILE A 68 11.01 6.03 5.95
C ILE A 68 10.12 5.44 4.83
N ASN A 69 9.41 6.31 4.12
CA ASN A 69 8.40 5.98 3.11
C ASN A 69 8.70 6.65 1.75
N VAL A 70 9.98 6.79 1.42
CA VAL A 70 10.42 7.36 0.13
C VAL A 70 10.71 6.24 -0.85
N PHE A 71 10.02 6.25 -1.99
CA PHE A 71 10.21 5.32 -3.11
C PHE A 71 11.08 5.95 -4.20
N TYR A 72 11.44 5.15 -5.21
CA TYR A 72 12.21 5.63 -6.35
C TYR A 72 11.43 6.71 -7.13
N TYR A 73 12.09 7.80 -7.54
CA TYR A 73 11.40 9.00 -8.02
C TYR A 73 10.43 8.76 -9.19
N LEU A 74 10.73 7.83 -10.10
CA LEU A 74 9.86 7.47 -11.23
C LEU A 74 8.55 6.77 -10.83
N THR A 75 8.44 6.31 -9.59
CA THR A 75 7.20 5.69 -9.10
C THR A 75 6.13 6.73 -8.77
N TYR A 76 6.50 8.00 -8.60
CA TYR A 76 5.58 9.08 -8.28
C TYR A 76 4.98 9.69 -9.54
N GLU A 77 3.66 9.82 -9.52
CA GLU A 77 2.93 10.58 -10.54
C GLU A 77 3.51 11.99 -10.72
N GLY A 78 3.67 12.40 -11.98
CA GLY A 78 4.19 13.71 -12.36
C GLY A 78 5.71 13.87 -12.28
N ALA A 79 6.46 12.84 -11.87
CA ALA A 79 7.92 12.94 -11.73
C ALA A 79 8.66 13.18 -13.05
N VAL A 80 8.09 12.73 -14.18
CA VAL A 80 8.66 12.92 -15.52
C VAL A 80 7.54 13.18 -16.53
N ASN A 81 7.75 14.17 -17.40
CA ASN A 81 6.92 14.37 -18.58
C ASN A 81 7.50 13.57 -19.76
N LEU A 82 6.85 12.46 -20.13
CA LEU A 82 7.31 11.57 -21.21
C LEU A 82 7.37 12.24 -22.58
N ASP A 83 6.57 13.27 -22.82
CA ASP A 83 6.53 13.98 -24.11
C ASP A 83 7.68 14.98 -24.25
N SER A 84 8.34 15.33 -23.14
CA SER A 84 9.54 16.16 -23.15
C SER A 84 10.81 15.39 -23.49
N ILE A 85 10.75 14.05 -23.56
CA ILE A 85 11.91 13.18 -23.80
C ILE A 85 12.09 12.96 -25.30
N MET A 86 13.08 13.65 -25.87
CA MET A 86 13.36 13.60 -27.31
C MET A 86 14.04 12.30 -27.76
N ASN A 87 14.87 11.71 -26.90
CA ASN A 87 15.56 10.47 -27.24
C ASN A 87 14.60 9.27 -27.10
N PRO A 88 14.28 8.55 -28.19
CA PRO A 88 13.34 7.44 -28.15
C PRO A 88 13.83 6.28 -27.28
N VAL A 89 15.14 6.09 -27.14
CA VAL A 89 15.72 5.04 -26.28
C VAL A 89 15.46 5.34 -24.82
N ASP A 90 15.72 6.59 -24.40
CA ASP A 90 15.51 7.03 -23.02
C ASP A 90 14.02 7.03 -22.65
N ARG A 91 13.16 7.47 -23.59
CA ARG A 91 11.70 7.42 -23.42
C ARG A 91 11.21 5.99 -23.21
N ALA A 92 11.64 5.06 -24.06
CA ALA A 92 11.27 3.64 -23.94
C ALA A 92 11.79 3.01 -22.63
N ALA A 93 12.99 3.38 -22.19
CA ALA A 93 13.56 2.90 -20.94
C ALA A 93 12.76 3.40 -19.72
N ILE A 94 12.41 4.69 -19.68
CA ILE A 94 11.61 5.27 -18.60
C ILE A 94 10.19 4.71 -18.59
N GLU A 95 9.54 4.57 -19.73
CA GLU A 95 8.22 3.92 -19.82
C GLU A 95 8.27 2.50 -19.28
N LYS A 96 9.30 1.73 -19.65
CA LYS A 96 9.50 0.36 -19.15
C LYS A 96 9.73 0.36 -17.65
N GLN A 97 10.46 1.35 -17.12
CA GLN A 97 10.70 1.48 -15.69
C GLN A 97 9.38 1.70 -14.93
N ILE A 98 8.57 2.68 -15.35
CA ILE A 98 7.28 3.00 -14.74
C ILE A 98 6.32 1.80 -14.81
N LYS A 99 6.25 1.11 -15.95
CA LYS A 99 5.35 -0.03 -16.16
C LYS A 99 5.71 -1.27 -15.35
N ARG A 100 6.97 -1.44 -14.94
CA ARG A 100 7.46 -2.71 -14.36
C ARG A 100 7.94 -2.61 -12.92
N PHE A 101 8.33 -1.42 -12.45
CA PHE A 101 9.01 -1.25 -11.16
C PHE A 101 8.26 -0.34 -10.18
N GLY A 102 6.93 -0.46 -10.19
CA GLY A 102 6.05 0.16 -9.20
C GLY A 102 5.49 1.51 -9.60
N GLN A 103 4.27 1.78 -9.15
CA GLN A 103 3.58 3.05 -9.31
C GLN A 103 2.93 3.37 -7.96
N VAL A 104 3.34 4.47 -7.33
CA VAL A 104 2.73 4.95 -6.09
C VAL A 104 1.36 5.54 -6.46
N PRO A 105 0.28 5.19 -5.73
CA PRO A 105 -1.04 5.76 -5.98
C PRO A 105 -1.04 7.29 -5.88
N SER A 106 -2.01 7.95 -6.52
CA SER A 106 -2.17 9.40 -6.38
C SER A 106 -2.40 9.81 -4.92
N GLN A 107 -1.79 10.93 -4.53
CA GLN A 107 -2.00 11.51 -3.20
C GLN A 107 -3.39 12.13 -3.13
N LEU A 108 -4.21 11.66 -2.20
CA LEU A 108 -5.60 12.09 -2.03
C LEU A 108 -5.74 13.20 -0.99
N LEU A 109 -4.83 13.25 -0.01
CA LEU A 109 -4.88 14.19 1.11
C LEU A 109 -3.50 14.78 1.39
N THR A 110 -3.45 16.07 1.69
CA THR A 110 -2.24 16.77 2.15
C THR A 110 -2.22 17.02 3.65
N GLU A 111 -3.32 16.68 4.33
CA GLU A 111 -3.46 16.76 5.79
C GLU A 111 -3.62 15.36 6.40
N PRO A 112 -3.40 15.20 7.72
CA PRO A 112 -3.58 13.92 8.40
C PRO A 112 -4.99 13.36 8.23
N HIS A 113 -5.08 12.07 7.86
CA HIS A 113 -6.35 11.38 7.76
C HIS A 113 -7.02 11.24 9.14
N PRO A 114 -8.32 11.56 9.28
CA PRO A 114 -9.00 11.46 10.56
C PRO A 114 -9.07 10.00 11.06
N PRO A 115 -8.85 9.73 12.36
CA PRO A 115 -9.02 8.39 12.92
C PRO A 115 -10.50 7.99 12.95
N ARG A 116 -10.78 6.69 12.82
CA ARG A 116 -12.16 6.15 12.82
C ARG A 116 -12.89 6.35 14.16
N ASN A 117 -12.15 6.38 15.28
CA ASN A 117 -12.69 6.47 16.64
C ASN A 117 -12.51 7.85 17.30
N SER A 118 -12.05 8.87 16.57
CA SER A 118 -12.25 10.24 17.04
C SER A 118 -13.72 10.57 16.87
N ALA A 119 -14.46 10.58 17.99
CA ALA A 119 -15.67 11.36 18.06
C ALA A 119 -15.35 12.72 17.41
N ALA A 120 -15.97 13.01 16.28
CA ALA A 120 -16.03 14.38 15.80
C ALA A 120 -16.48 15.23 16.99
N PRO A 121 -15.87 16.40 17.27
CA PRO A 121 -16.42 17.27 18.29
C PRO A 121 -17.87 17.54 17.89
N THR A 122 -18.80 16.97 18.65
CA THR A 122 -20.22 17.25 18.51
C THR A 122 -20.32 18.76 18.66
N VAL A 123 -20.86 19.43 17.65
CA VAL A 123 -21.21 20.85 17.72
C VAL A 123 -22.36 20.97 18.72
N SER A 124 -22.03 20.89 20.00
CA SER A 124 -22.92 21.00 21.14
C SER A 124 -22.03 21.17 22.37
N ASP A 125 -21.35 22.32 22.44
CA ASP A 125 -20.98 22.98 23.71
C ASP A 125 -20.19 24.26 23.37
N LYS A 126 -20.94 25.30 23.00
CA LYS A 126 -20.65 26.72 23.29
C LYS A 126 -21.78 27.58 22.71
N LEU A 127 -22.95 27.49 23.35
CA LEU A 127 -23.69 28.69 23.71
C LEU A 127 -23.14 29.15 25.08
N ILE A 128 -23.24 30.46 25.35
CA ILE A 128 -22.79 31.20 26.55
C ILE A 128 -21.30 31.64 26.40
N PHE A 129 -20.94 32.87 26.03
CA PHE A 129 -21.56 34.20 26.10
C PHE A 129 -21.44 34.98 24.79
#